data_AF-A0A087ML30-F1
#
_entry.id   AF-A0A087ML30-F1
#
_cell.length_a   1.000
_cell.length_b   1.000
_cell.length_c   1.000
_cell.angle_alpha   90.00
_cell.angle_beta   90.00
_cell.angle_gamma   90.00
#
_symmetry.space_group_name_H-M   'P 1'
#
loop_
_entity.id
_entity.type
_entity.pdbx_description
1 polymer ?
#
loop_
_entity_poly.entity_id
_entity_poly.type
_entity_poly.pdbx_seq_one_letter_code
_entity_poly.pdbx_strand_id
1 'polypeptide(L)'
;MSTMPPTWLLASLSLAVAFALALVWRAWAIRRGVLDAPDDRRLHDTPTPRGGGIGIALVLLVAAAWLGDGRGWFVAGLVLCGGAGLIDDIRPLPPLAKGLLQALGAACLAAGFPLLPELWGVALGHLLAWVLVLVLVNFWNFMDGSNGLATSQAMLAALGLAALVPAAASVTWLAVALAAACLGFLPLNFPRARLFLGDVGSHVLGYALAALLLMAATPAGPRAWLLVLPVSAMVLDAGLTLLSRTRRRQVVWRAHREHLYQRAVAHGWSHAGICALYAGWSLAAIALALWLARQDPAWSLPGSVAGLVFGIIAYSLLGRAWPRPPATGSAPHGIPKA
;
A
#
# COMPACT_ATOMS: atom_id res chain seq x y z
N MET A 1 -24.97 4.97 24.85
CA MET A 1 -23.93 5.26 23.83
C MET A 1 -22.59 5.22 24.53
N SER A 2 -21.82 4.14 24.38
CA SER A 2 -20.44 4.10 24.88
C SER A 2 -19.64 5.19 24.18
N THR A 3 -19.11 6.15 24.94
CA THR A 3 -18.21 7.18 24.41
C THR A 3 -17.03 6.47 23.75
N MET A 4 -16.83 6.71 22.45
CA MET A 4 -15.64 6.22 21.77
C MET A 4 -14.41 6.75 22.55
N PRO A 5 -13.48 5.89 22.99
CA PRO A 5 -12.23 6.30 23.63
C PRO A 5 -11.50 7.24 22.70
N PRO A 6 -10.71 8.20 23.19
CA PRO A 6 -10.11 9.20 22.34
C PRO A 6 -9.18 8.60 21.28
N THR A 7 -9.09 9.23 20.10
CA THR A 7 -8.30 8.74 18.95
C THR A 7 -6.83 8.53 19.28
N TRP A 8 -6.27 9.33 20.19
CA TRP A 8 -4.90 9.14 20.67
C TRP A 8 -4.70 7.82 21.40
N LEU A 9 -5.69 7.34 22.17
CA LEU A 9 -5.60 6.07 22.89
C LEU A 9 -5.60 4.89 21.91
N LEU A 10 -6.50 4.91 20.92
CA LEU A 10 -6.52 3.90 19.86
C LEU A 10 -5.19 3.90 19.09
N ALA A 11 -4.66 5.08 18.76
CA ALA A 11 -3.39 5.21 18.07
C ALA A 11 -2.23 4.63 18.91
N SER A 12 -2.12 5.02 20.19
CA SER A 12 -1.06 4.52 21.08
C SER A 12 -1.13 3.00 21.25
N LEU A 13 -2.32 2.43 21.43
CA LEU A 13 -2.51 0.98 21.53
C LEU A 13 -2.18 0.27 20.23
N SER A 14 -2.66 0.77 19.09
CA SER A 14 -2.39 0.21 17.76
C SER A 14 -0.90 0.18 17.46
N LEU A 15 -0.18 1.26 17.79
CA LEU A 15 1.27 1.35 17.66
C LEU A 15 1.98 0.33 18.54
N ALA A 16 1.66 0.33 19.84
CA ALA A 16 2.31 -0.55 20.81
C ALA A 16 2.09 -2.03 20.47
N VAL A 17 0.86 -2.40 20.12
CA VAL A 17 0.49 -3.77 19.72
C VAL A 17 1.18 -4.16 18.42
N ALA A 18 1.17 -3.31 17.39
CA ALA A 18 1.85 -3.61 16.13
C ALA A 18 3.37 -3.79 16.34
N PHE A 19 4.00 -2.94 17.13
CA PHE A 19 5.43 -3.05 17.46
C PHE A 19 5.74 -4.34 18.22
N ALA A 20 4.96 -4.65 19.27
CA ALA A 20 5.13 -5.88 20.05
C ALA A 20 4.93 -7.14 19.18
N LEU A 21 3.87 -7.18 18.37
CA LEU A 21 3.60 -8.29 17.46
C LEU A 21 4.69 -8.45 16.41
N ALA A 22 5.25 -7.35 15.89
CA ALA A 22 6.36 -7.42 14.96
C ALA A 22 7.63 -7.97 15.60
N LEU A 23 7.92 -7.65 16.87
CA LEU A 23 9.04 -8.25 17.62
C LEU A 23 8.83 -9.75 17.86
N VAL A 24 7.62 -10.15 18.27
CA VAL A 24 7.26 -11.56 18.48
C VAL A 24 7.37 -12.34 17.18
N TRP A 25 6.82 -11.80 16.09
CA TRP A 25 6.88 -12.41 14.77
C TRP A 25 8.32 -12.56 14.29
N ARG A 26 9.16 -11.51 14.44
CA ARG A 26 10.58 -11.58 14.10
C ARG A 26 11.28 -12.73 14.81
N ALA A 27 11.08 -12.86 16.13
CA ALA A 27 11.69 -13.92 16.91
C ALA A 27 11.22 -15.32 16.44
N TRP A 28 9.94 -15.47 16.15
CA TRP A 28 9.38 -16.72 15.61
C TRP A 28 9.93 -17.04 14.22
N ALA A 29 9.95 -16.07 13.31
CA ALA A 29 10.41 -16.23 11.93
C ALA A 29 11.89 -16.65 11.87
N ILE A 30 12.75 -16.07 12.72
CA ILE A 30 14.15 -16.49 12.87
C ILE A 30 14.24 -17.95 13.29
N ARG A 31 13.49 -18.36 14.33
CA ARG A 31 13.51 -19.74 14.84
C ARG A 31 12.98 -20.76 13.83
N ARG A 32 12.06 -20.35 12.96
CA ARG A 32 11.42 -21.21 11.95
C ARG A 32 12.09 -21.14 10.57
N GLY A 33 13.12 -20.33 10.40
CA GLY A 33 13.80 -20.18 9.11
C GLY A 33 12.96 -19.48 8.04
N VAL A 34 11.94 -18.69 8.43
CA VAL A 34 11.14 -17.87 7.51
C VAL A 34 11.92 -16.60 7.18
N LEU A 35 12.99 -16.80 6.42
CA LEU A 35 13.99 -15.80 6.07
C LEU A 35 13.98 -15.52 4.58
N ASP A 36 14.28 -14.29 4.25
CA ASP A 36 14.37 -13.81 2.89
C ASP A 36 15.85 -13.73 2.49
N ALA A 37 16.34 -14.79 1.85
CA ALA A 37 17.75 -14.92 1.46
C ALA A 37 18.13 -13.91 0.36
N PRO A 38 19.38 -13.40 0.35
CA PRO A 38 19.90 -12.62 -0.76
C PRO A 38 19.81 -13.43 -2.07
N ASP A 39 19.39 -12.78 -3.15
CA ASP A 39 19.35 -13.31 -4.52
C ASP A 39 19.85 -12.18 -5.43
N ASP A 40 20.39 -12.48 -6.61
CA ASP A 40 20.91 -11.50 -7.60
C ASP A 40 19.85 -10.42 -7.98
N ARG A 41 18.59 -10.71 -7.65
CA ARG A 41 17.40 -9.91 -7.90
C ARG A 41 17.00 -8.98 -6.75
N ARG A 42 17.53 -9.17 -5.54
CA ARG A 42 17.15 -8.45 -4.31
C ARG A 42 18.09 -7.27 -4.05
N LEU A 43 17.71 -6.38 -3.14
CA LEU A 43 18.47 -5.16 -2.80
C LEU A 43 19.19 -5.26 -1.45
N HIS A 44 19.22 -6.44 -0.84
CA HIS A 44 19.77 -6.67 0.50
C HIS A 44 20.79 -7.82 0.52
N ASP A 45 21.85 -7.63 1.31
CA ASP A 45 22.98 -8.57 1.40
C ASP A 45 22.89 -9.51 2.62
N THR A 46 21.89 -9.36 3.48
CA THR A 46 21.75 -10.15 4.73
C THR A 46 20.41 -10.89 4.79
N PRO A 47 20.38 -12.19 5.12
CA PRO A 47 19.14 -12.93 5.35
C PRO A 47 18.28 -12.23 6.40
N THR A 48 17.12 -11.74 5.99
CA THR A 48 16.25 -10.92 6.85
C THR A 48 14.90 -11.62 7.00
N PRO A 49 14.35 -11.75 8.22
CA PRO A 49 13.01 -12.34 8.42
C PRO A 49 11.94 -11.59 7.63
N ARG A 50 10.91 -12.29 7.15
CA ARG A 50 9.77 -11.69 6.42
C ARG A 50 8.42 -11.95 7.10
N GLY A 51 7.38 -11.27 6.65
CA GLY A 51 6.01 -11.43 7.14
C GLY A 51 5.62 -10.51 8.30
N GLY A 52 6.35 -9.42 8.52
CA GLY A 52 6.11 -8.50 9.63
C GLY A 52 4.75 -7.80 9.59
N GLY A 53 4.09 -7.77 8.43
CA GLY A 53 2.76 -7.21 8.26
C GLY A 53 1.63 -7.92 9.03
N ILE A 54 1.88 -9.10 9.60
CA ILE A 54 0.88 -9.79 10.44
C ILE A 54 0.43 -8.93 11.64
N GLY A 55 1.36 -8.14 12.22
CA GLY A 55 1.02 -7.22 13.31
C GLY A 55 0.04 -6.14 12.87
N ILE A 56 0.22 -5.61 11.66
CA ILE A 56 -0.68 -4.61 11.05
C ILE A 56 -2.06 -5.25 10.78
N ALA A 57 -2.08 -6.46 10.24
CA ALA A 57 -3.33 -7.20 9.98
C ALA A 57 -4.15 -7.40 11.26
N LEU A 58 -3.51 -7.87 12.33
CA LEU A 58 -4.18 -8.14 13.61
C LEU A 58 -4.72 -6.86 14.25
N VAL A 59 -3.98 -5.75 14.20
CA VAL A 59 -4.48 -4.45 14.67
C VAL A 59 -5.73 -4.02 13.91
N LEU A 60 -5.74 -4.16 12.58
CA LEU A 60 -6.91 -3.80 11.77
C LEU A 60 -8.11 -4.70 12.03
N LEU A 61 -7.89 -6.00 12.24
CA LEU A 61 -8.97 -6.94 12.59
C LEU A 61 -9.60 -6.58 13.93
N VAL A 62 -8.79 -6.28 14.94
CA VAL A 62 -9.26 -5.86 16.27
C VAL A 62 -9.96 -4.49 16.17
N ALA A 63 -9.40 -3.54 15.44
CA ALA A 63 -10.01 -2.22 15.24
C ALA A 63 -11.38 -2.33 14.54
N ALA A 64 -11.50 -3.15 13.50
CA ALA A 64 -12.76 -3.37 12.80
C ALA A 64 -13.81 -4.06 13.67
N ALA A 65 -13.42 -5.07 14.46
CA ALA A 65 -14.31 -5.73 15.41
C ALA A 65 -14.79 -4.77 16.50
N TRP A 66 -13.89 -3.92 16.99
CA TRP A 66 -14.17 -2.94 18.03
C TRP A 66 -15.11 -1.83 17.58
N LEU A 67 -15.00 -1.36 16.33
CA LEU A 67 -15.91 -0.37 15.75
C LEU A 67 -17.34 -0.88 15.64
N GLY A 68 -17.55 -2.20 15.50
CA GLY A 68 -18.87 -2.83 15.61
C GLY A 68 -19.91 -2.39 14.57
N ASP A 69 -19.52 -1.69 13.51
CA ASP A 69 -20.40 -1.05 12.54
C ASP A 69 -20.69 -1.93 11.30
N GLY A 70 -20.71 -3.26 11.48
CA GLY A 70 -21.13 -4.20 10.42
C GLY A 70 -20.10 -4.44 9.32
N ARG A 71 -18.81 -4.15 9.55
CA ARG A 71 -17.70 -4.33 8.59
C ARG A 71 -17.26 -5.79 8.35
N GLY A 72 -18.18 -6.76 8.44
CA GLY A 72 -17.88 -8.19 8.25
C GLY A 72 -17.24 -8.50 6.89
N TRP A 73 -17.68 -7.80 5.83
CA TRP A 73 -17.11 -7.90 4.49
C TRP A 73 -15.65 -7.44 4.40
N PHE A 74 -15.29 -6.39 5.14
CA PHE A 74 -13.90 -5.94 5.28
C PHE A 74 -13.05 -6.97 6.01
N VAL A 75 -13.54 -7.51 7.13
CA VAL A 75 -12.83 -8.53 7.91
C VAL A 75 -12.60 -9.79 7.07
N ALA A 76 -13.62 -10.30 6.40
CA ALA A 76 -13.52 -11.47 5.54
C ALA A 76 -12.49 -11.28 4.43
N GLY A 77 -12.55 -10.14 3.72
CA GLY A 77 -11.59 -9.87 2.65
C GLY A 77 -10.17 -9.61 3.15
N LEU A 78 -9.99 -8.98 4.31
CA LEU A 78 -8.68 -8.78 4.93
C LEU A 78 -8.04 -10.12 5.32
N VAL A 79 -8.83 -11.06 5.88
CA VAL A 79 -8.37 -12.42 6.20
C VAL A 79 -7.99 -13.17 4.93
N LEU A 80 -8.74 -13.06 3.84
CA LEU A 80 -8.41 -13.72 2.57
C LEU A 80 -7.14 -13.15 1.93
N CYS A 81 -7.07 -11.82 1.75
CA CYS A 81 -5.94 -11.16 1.10
C CYS A 81 -4.66 -11.24 1.95
N GLY A 82 -4.77 -10.91 3.24
CA GLY A 82 -3.66 -11.00 4.19
C GLY A 82 -3.24 -12.44 4.45
N GLY A 83 -4.20 -13.35 4.59
CA GLY A 83 -3.94 -14.78 4.74
C GLY A 83 -3.21 -15.38 3.53
N ALA A 84 -3.59 -15.00 2.30
CA ALA A 84 -2.87 -15.41 1.10
C ALA A 84 -1.40 -14.97 1.15
N GLY A 85 -1.14 -13.72 1.56
CA GLY A 85 0.22 -13.21 1.70
C GLY A 85 0.99 -13.89 2.83
N LEU A 86 0.34 -14.18 3.95
CA LEU A 86 0.95 -14.90 5.08
C LEU A 86 1.33 -16.33 4.70
N ILE A 87 0.44 -17.00 3.98
CA ILE A 87 0.72 -18.35 3.48
C ILE A 87 1.91 -18.29 2.53
N ASP A 88 1.94 -17.37 1.56
CA ASP A 88 3.05 -17.22 0.61
C ASP A 88 4.40 -16.91 1.30
N ASP A 89 4.38 -16.06 2.33
CA ASP A 89 5.55 -15.74 3.15
C ASP A 89 6.10 -16.97 3.88
N ILE A 90 5.26 -17.92 4.30
CA ILE A 90 5.68 -19.15 5.00
C ILE A 90 6.00 -20.28 4.00
N ARG A 91 5.18 -20.42 2.96
CA ARG A 91 5.24 -21.43 1.90
C ARG A 91 4.73 -20.81 0.58
N PRO A 92 5.60 -20.63 -0.42
CA PRO A 92 5.23 -20.02 -1.68
C PRO A 92 3.97 -20.64 -2.30
N LEU A 93 3.01 -19.79 -2.66
CA LEU A 93 1.79 -20.20 -3.33
C LEU A 93 1.97 -20.16 -4.85
N PRO A 94 1.28 -21.04 -5.59
CA PRO A 94 1.15 -20.87 -7.03
C PRO A 94 0.51 -19.50 -7.35
N PRO A 95 0.99 -18.76 -8.37
CA PRO A 95 0.47 -17.43 -8.70
C PRO A 95 -1.05 -17.38 -8.89
N LEU A 96 -1.64 -18.43 -9.45
CA LEU A 96 -3.10 -18.54 -9.61
C LEU A 96 -3.82 -18.66 -8.27
N ALA A 97 -3.32 -19.47 -7.33
CA ALA A 97 -3.93 -19.60 -6.01
C ALA A 97 -3.86 -18.29 -5.23
N LYS A 98 -2.70 -17.61 -5.27
CA LYS A 98 -2.52 -16.28 -4.68
C LYS A 98 -3.50 -15.27 -5.27
N GLY A 99 -3.59 -15.21 -6.60
CA GLY A 99 -4.51 -14.31 -7.31
C GLY A 99 -5.98 -14.58 -7.04
N LEU A 100 -6.39 -15.86 -6.93
CA LEU A 100 -7.77 -16.23 -6.59
C LEU A 100 -8.15 -15.77 -5.18
N LEU A 101 -7.29 -15.95 -4.19
CA LEU A 101 -7.57 -15.49 -2.82
C LEU A 101 -7.65 -13.96 -2.74
N GLN A 102 -6.78 -13.24 -3.47
CA GLN A 102 -6.87 -11.78 -3.60
C GLN A 102 -8.19 -11.36 -4.28
N ALA A 103 -8.60 -12.05 -5.34
CA ALA A 103 -9.85 -11.77 -6.05
C ALA A 103 -11.10 -12.03 -5.19
N LEU A 104 -11.10 -13.09 -4.39
CA LEU A 104 -12.17 -13.38 -3.43
C LEU A 104 -12.20 -12.33 -2.32
N GLY A 105 -11.05 -11.94 -1.77
CA GLY A 105 -11.00 -10.90 -0.76
C GLY A 105 -11.45 -9.54 -1.29
N ALA A 106 -11.07 -9.20 -2.53
CA ALA A 106 -11.58 -8.03 -3.25
C ALA A 106 -13.09 -8.10 -3.45
N ALA A 107 -13.64 -9.27 -3.77
CA ALA A 107 -15.08 -9.45 -3.96
C ALA A 107 -15.86 -9.25 -2.66
N CYS A 108 -15.34 -9.74 -1.53
CA CYS A 108 -15.92 -9.47 -0.21
C CYS A 108 -16.04 -7.96 0.04
N LEU A 109 -14.95 -7.21 -0.16
CA LEU A 109 -14.97 -5.77 0.09
C LEU A 109 -15.90 -5.04 -0.88
N ALA A 110 -15.83 -5.37 -2.17
CA ALA A 110 -16.66 -4.77 -3.19
C ALA A 110 -18.15 -5.01 -2.93
N ALA A 111 -18.53 -6.19 -2.43
CA ALA A 111 -19.92 -6.50 -2.06
C ALA A 111 -20.46 -5.61 -0.94
N GLY A 112 -19.62 -5.27 0.05
CA GLY A 112 -20.01 -4.36 1.14
C GLY A 112 -19.94 -2.88 0.78
N PHE A 113 -19.02 -2.50 -0.13
CA PHE A 113 -18.68 -1.11 -0.42
C PHE A 113 -18.49 -0.88 -1.93
N PRO A 114 -19.58 -0.79 -2.72
CA PRO A 114 -19.50 -0.42 -4.13
C PRO A 114 -18.93 0.99 -4.29
N LEU A 115 -18.15 1.22 -5.36
CA LEU A 115 -17.54 2.52 -5.63
C LEU A 115 -18.59 3.46 -6.24
N LEU A 116 -18.94 4.53 -5.51
CA LEU A 116 -19.81 5.62 -5.97
C LEU A 116 -21.05 5.10 -6.77
N PRO A 117 -21.88 4.22 -6.17
CA PRO A 117 -23.00 3.59 -6.86
C PRO A 117 -24.04 4.59 -7.36
N GLU A 118 -24.12 5.79 -6.77
CA GLU A 118 -24.99 6.88 -7.23
C GLU A 118 -24.52 7.47 -8.56
N LEU A 119 -23.22 7.40 -8.86
CA LEU A 119 -22.62 7.89 -10.10
C LEU A 119 -22.58 6.80 -11.18
N TRP A 120 -22.23 5.57 -10.80
CA TRP A 120 -21.97 4.49 -11.76
C TRP A 120 -23.10 3.47 -11.87
N GLY A 121 -24.07 3.50 -10.95
CA GLY A 121 -25.02 2.40 -10.74
C GLY A 121 -24.41 1.28 -9.90
N VAL A 122 -25.26 0.52 -9.21
CA VAL A 122 -24.85 -0.49 -8.23
C VAL A 122 -23.94 -1.57 -8.84
N ALA A 123 -24.33 -2.15 -9.98
CA ALA A 123 -23.58 -3.24 -10.62
C ALA A 123 -22.17 -2.79 -11.05
N LEU A 124 -22.05 -1.65 -11.73
CA LEU A 124 -20.77 -1.12 -12.14
C LEU A 124 -19.95 -0.64 -10.94
N GLY A 125 -20.58 -0.08 -9.90
CA GLY A 125 -19.93 0.30 -8.66
C GLY A 125 -19.25 -0.88 -7.95
N HIS A 126 -19.90 -2.06 -7.90
CA HIS A 126 -19.28 -3.28 -7.39
C HIS A 126 -18.08 -3.73 -8.26
N LEU A 127 -18.23 -3.71 -9.59
CA LEU A 127 -17.14 -4.08 -10.50
C LEU A 127 -15.93 -3.14 -10.35
N LEU A 128 -16.15 -1.83 -10.30
CA LEU A 128 -15.10 -0.84 -10.14
C LEU A 128 -14.42 -0.94 -8.77
N ALA A 129 -15.18 -1.21 -7.70
CA ALA A 129 -14.62 -1.48 -6.38
C ALA A 129 -13.74 -2.74 -6.40
N TRP A 130 -14.20 -3.81 -7.02
CA TRP A 130 -13.45 -5.06 -7.14
C TRP A 130 -12.11 -4.85 -7.87
N VAL A 131 -12.14 -4.14 -9.01
CA VAL A 131 -10.93 -3.77 -9.76
C VAL A 131 -10.00 -2.88 -8.94
N LEU A 132 -10.54 -1.86 -8.26
CA LEU A 132 -9.75 -0.95 -7.41
C LEU A 132 -8.97 -1.71 -6.34
N VAL A 133 -9.61 -2.66 -5.65
CA VAL A 133 -8.96 -3.46 -4.60
C VAL A 133 -7.84 -4.30 -5.17
N LEU A 134 -8.09 -5.01 -6.28
CA LEU A 134 -7.06 -5.81 -6.94
C LEU A 134 -5.87 -4.96 -7.38
N VAL A 135 -6.13 -3.78 -7.93
CA VAL A 135 -5.10 -2.83 -8.35
C VAL A 135 -4.26 -2.38 -7.17
N LEU A 136 -4.87 -1.92 -6.07
CA LEU A 136 -4.11 -1.42 -4.93
C LEU A 136 -3.35 -2.51 -4.17
N VAL A 137 -3.92 -3.71 -4.02
CA VAL A 137 -3.23 -4.87 -3.45
C VAL A 137 -1.95 -5.19 -4.24
N ASN A 138 -2.06 -5.24 -5.57
CA ASN A 138 -0.89 -5.54 -6.42
C ASN A 138 0.10 -4.37 -6.50
N PHE A 139 -0.38 -3.12 -6.53
CA PHE A 139 0.51 -1.96 -6.55
C PHE A 139 1.35 -1.85 -5.28
N TRP A 140 0.75 -2.07 -4.10
CA TRP A 140 1.51 -2.10 -2.86
C TRP A 140 2.49 -3.27 -2.81
N ASN A 141 2.11 -4.44 -3.33
CA ASN A 141 3.02 -5.60 -3.44
C ASN A 141 4.22 -5.31 -4.35
N PHE A 142 4.01 -4.70 -5.51
CA PHE A 142 5.11 -4.37 -6.44
C PHE A 142 6.06 -3.28 -5.90
N MET A 143 5.53 -2.38 -5.07
CA MET A 143 6.29 -1.26 -4.50
C MET A 143 7.00 -1.62 -3.18
N ASP A 144 6.73 -2.80 -2.59
CA ASP A 144 7.36 -3.28 -1.36
C ASP A 144 8.75 -3.90 -1.56
N GLY A 145 9.59 -3.27 -2.40
CA GLY A 145 10.97 -3.72 -2.62
C GLY A 145 12.03 -2.79 -2.02
N SER A 146 11.65 -1.74 -1.29
CA SER A 146 12.58 -0.82 -0.63
C SER A 146 12.23 -0.66 0.84
N ASN A 147 13.23 -0.76 1.72
CA ASN A 147 13.08 -0.59 3.17
C ASN A 147 12.28 0.68 3.50
N GLY A 148 11.17 0.52 4.22
CA GLY A 148 10.30 1.60 4.67
C GLY A 148 9.36 2.19 3.64
N LEU A 149 9.49 1.88 2.34
CA LEU A 149 8.72 2.57 1.29
C LEU A 149 7.22 2.26 1.41
N ALA A 150 6.80 1.01 1.20
CA ALA A 150 5.39 0.63 1.22
C ALA A 150 4.68 0.99 2.53
N THR A 151 5.36 0.76 3.67
CA THR A 151 4.82 1.05 5.01
C THR A 151 4.70 2.56 5.27
N SER A 152 5.72 3.37 4.97
CA SER A 152 5.67 4.81 5.19
C SER A 152 4.62 5.47 4.30
N GLN A 153 4.50 5.03 3.04
CA GLN A 153 3.49 5.55 2.13
C GLN A 153 2.07 5.14 2.53
N ALA A 154 1.86 3.93 3.04
CA ALA A 154 0.56 3.55 3.61
C ALA A 154 0.20 4.37 4.86
N MET A 155 1.18 4.64 5.73
CA MET A 155 0.99 5.51 6.91
C MET A 155 0.54 6.91 6.49
N LEU A 156 1.26 7.55 5.57
CA LEU A 156 0.93 8.89 5.08
C LEU A 156 -0.42 8.91 4.36
N ALA A 157 -0.69 7.92 3.51
CA ALA A 157 -1.97 7.80 2.82
C ALA A 157 -3.13 7.65 3.81
N ALA A 158 -2.99 6.81 4.83
CA ALA A 158 -4.01 6.62 5.85
C ALA A 158 -4.26 7.91 6.66
N LEU A 159 -3.21 8.65 7.05
CA LEU A 159 -3.35 9.94 7.72
C LEU A 159 -4.02 10.99 6.82
N GLY A 160 -3.63 11.04 5.54
CA GLY A 160 -4.24 11.93 4.55
C GLY A 160 -5.73 11.65 4.35
N LEU A 161 -6.10 10.37 4.24
CA LEU A 161 -7.50 9.96 4.14
C LEU A 161 -8.27 10.29 5.42
N ALA A 162 -7.71 10.01 6.60
CA ALA A 162 -8.31 10.35 7.89
C ALA A 162 -8.59 11.86 8.02
N ALA A 163 -7.72 12.71 7.47
CA ALA A 163 -7.87 14.16 7.52
C ALA A 163 -8.89 14.71 6.51
N LEU A 164 -9.28 13.93 5.50
CA LEU A 164 -10.26 14.31 4.47
C LEU A 164 -11.71 13.95 4.83
N VAL A 165 -11.91 13.19 5.92
CA VAL A 165 -13.22 12.75 6.40
C VAL A 165 -13.52 13.31 7.81
N PRO A 166 -14.79 13.37 8.24
CA PRO A 166 -15.13 13.84 9.58
C PRO A 166 -14.42 13.04 10.68
N ALA A 167 -13.90 13.71 11.70
CA ALA A 167 -13.16 13.06 12.80
C ALA A 167 -13.97 11.98 13.53
N ALA A 168 -15.29 12.16 13.62
CA ALA A 168 -16.21 11.22 14.26
C ALA A 168 -16.58 10.01 13.37
N ALA A 169 -16.25 10.01 12.08
CA ALA A 169 -16.59 8.93 11.17
C ALA A 169 -15.79 7.67 11.52
N SER A 170 -16.43 6.49 11.51
CA SER A 170 -15.76 5.21 11.84
C SER A 170 -14.57 4.89 10.92
N VAL A 171 -14.61 5.35 9.66
CA VAL A 171 -13.49 5.23 8.72
C VAL A 171 -12.23 5.99 9.19
N THR A 172 -12.38 7.11 9.91
CA THR A 172 -11.27 7.87 10.49
C THR A 172 -10.52 7.05 11.53
N TRP A 173 -11.25 6.34 12.40
CA TRP A 173 -10.66 5.47 13.42
C TRP A 173 -9.87 4.32 12.80
N LEU A 174 -10.42 3.69 11.75
CA LEU A 174 -9.72 2.63 11.02
C LEU A 174 -8.45 3.16 10.33
N ALA A 175 -8.50 4.35 9.75
CA ALA A 175 -7.36 5.01 9.12
C ALA A 175 -6.27 5.38 10.15
N VAL A 176 -6.65 5.88 11.32
CA VAL A 176 -5.71 6.17 12.43
C VAL A 176 -5.08 4.88 12.95
N ALA A 177 -5.86 3.79 13.09
CA ALA A 177 -5.33 2.48 13.48
C ALA A 177 -4.31 1.95 12.46
N LEU A 178 -4.60 2.07 11.16
CA LEU A 178 -3.66 1.72 10.08
C LEU A 178 -2.36 2.53 10.19
N ALA A 179 -2.48 3.86 10.30
CA ALA A 179 -1.31 4.74 10.39
C ALA A 179 -0.45 4.41 11.62
N ALA A 180 -1.08 4.22 12.78
CA ALA A 180 -0.40 3.86 14.02
C ALA A 180 0.26 2.48 13.94
N ALA A 181 -0.40 1.49 13.33
CA ALA A 181 0.18 0.16 13.12
C ALA A 181 1.40 0.20 12.18
N CYS A 182 1.32 0.96 11.09
CA CYS A 182 2.46 1.23 10.21
C CYS A 182 3.61 1.90 10.98
N LEU A 183 3.31 2.90 11.82
CA LEU A 183 4.31 3.56 12.66
C LEU A 183 4.94 2.60 13.68
N GLY A 184 4.17 1.69 14.25
CA GLY A 184 4.68 0.62 15.11
C GLY A 184 5.59 -0.36 14.38
N PHE A 185 5.35 -0.64 13.10
CA PHE A 185 6.18 -1.54 12.30
C PHE A 185 7.47 -0.88 11.75
N LEU A 186 7.41 0.40 11.39
CA LEU A 186 8.49 1.13 10.71
C LEU A 186 9.88 1.01 11.36
N PRO A 187 10.07 1.08 12.69
CA PRO A 187 11.39 0.95 13.33
C PRO A 187 12.11 -0.38 13.05
N LEU A 188 11.36 -1.44 12.69
CA LEU A 188 11.94 -2.73 12.33
C LEU A 188 12.18 -2.87 10.82
N ASN A 189 11.60 -1.99 10.00
CA ASN A 189 11.68 -2.04 8.54
C ASN A 189 12.58 -0.95 7.94
N PHE A 190 12.67 0.22 8.57
CA PHE A 190 13.39 1.40 8.10
C PHE A 190 14.46 1.87 9.10
N PRO A 191 15.62 2.41 8.64
CA PRO A 191 16.13 2.45 7.26
C PRO A 191 16.85 1.15 6.85
N ARG A 192 17.31 0.37 7.83
CA ARG A 192 17.89 -0.97 7.64
C ARG A 192 16.89 -1.99 8.15
N ALA A 193 16.34 -2.81 7.25
CA ALA A 193 15.33 -3.79 7.62
C ALA A 193 15.90 -4.88 8.54
N ARG A 194 15.28 -5.03 9.70
CA ARG A 194 15.44 -6.17 10.64
C ARG A 194 14.30 -7.17 10.51
N LEU A 195 13.24 -6.77 9.81
CA LEU A 195 12.05 -7.52 9.46
C LEU A 195 11.44 -6.90 8.20
N PHE A 196 11.23 -7.71 7.17
CA PHE A 196 10.50 -7.30 5.97
C PHE A 196 9.00 -7.36 6.19
N LEU A 197 8.28 -6.47 5.50
CA LEU A 197 6.83 -6.38 5.54
C LEU A 197 6.20 -7.70 5.06
N GLY A 198 6.74 -8.27 3.99
CA GLY A 198 6.30 -9.53 3.40
C GLY A 198 5.03 -9.38 2.55
N ASP A 199 4.65 -10.46 1.89
CA ASP A 199 3.41 -10.50 1.10
C ASP A 199 2.18 -10.30 1.99
N VAL A 200 2.20 -10.79 3.24
CA VAL A 200 1.11 -10.52 4.20
C VAL A 200 0.88 -9.04 4.38
N GLY A 201 1.95 -8.26 4.58
CA GLY A 201 1.84 -6.85 4.88
C GLY A 201 1.50 -6.04 3.66
N SER A 202 2.18 -6.27 2.54
CA SER A 202 1.91 -5.52 1.31
C SER A 202 0.47 -5.73 0.82
N HIS A 203 -0.08 -6.95 0.91
CA HIS A 203 -1.49 -7.20 0.62
C HIS A 203 -2.43 -6.50 1.60
N VAL A 204 -2.15 -6.58 2.91
CA VAL A 204 -2.94 -5.94 3.95
C VAL A 204 -2.98 -4.42 3.76
N LEU A 205 -1.84 -3.79 3.45
CA LEU A 205 -1.77 -2.35 3.21
C LEU A 205 -2.58 -1.95 1.98
N GLY A 206 -2.40 -2.63 0.84
CA GLY A 206 -3.14 -2.33 -0.38
C GLY A 206 -4.65 -2.55 -0.21
N TYR A 207 -5.06 -3.62 0.48
CA TYR A 207 -6.47 -3.90 0.78
C TYR A 207 -7.07 -2.86 1.73
N ALA A 208 -6.37 -2.53 2.82
CA ALA A 208 -6.85 -1.57 3.80
C ALA A 208 -7.00 -0.17 3.21
N LEU A 209 -6.05 0.28 2.39
CA LEU A 209 -6.17 1.56 1.69
C LEU A 209 -7.32 1.57 0.69
N ALA A 210 -7.54 0.48 -0.05
CA ALA A 210 -8.72 0.36 -0.91
C ALA A 210 -10.03 0.43 -0.09
N ALA A 211 -10.07 -0.21 1.08
CA ALA A 211 -11.22 -0.12 1.99
C ALA A 211 -11.48 1.31 2.46
N LEU A 212 -10.44 2.02 2.90
CA LEU A 212 -10.55 3.42 3.33
C LEU A 212 -11.06 4.31 2.19
N LEU A 213 -10.58 4.12 0.96
CA LEU A 213 -11.07 4.83 -0.22
C LEU A 213 -12.56 4.56 -0.47
N LEU A 214 -12.96 3.29 -0.52
CA LEU A 214 -14.35 2.89 -0.80
C LEU A 214 -15.32 3.39 0.28
N MET A 215 -14.95 3.23 1.56
CA MET A 215 -15.76 3.66 2.71
C MET A 215 -15.87 5.18 2.82
N ALA A 216 -14.88 5.92 2.33
CA ALA A 216 -14.90 7.39 2.32
C ALA A 216 -15.55 7.97 1.06
N ALA A 217 -15.57 7.24 -0.07
CA ALA A 217 -16.00 7.77 -1.37
C ALA A 217 -17.46 8.20 -1.38
N THR A 218 -18.40 7.31 -1.01
CA THR A 218 -19.84 7.64 -1.04
C THR A 218 -20.19 8.81 -0.11
N PRO A 219 -19.76 8.83 1.17
CA PRO A 219 -20.01 9.99 2.05
C PRO A 219 -19.37 11.29 1.57
N ALA A 220 -18.26 11.23 0.82
CA ALA A 220 -17.58 12.42 0.31
C ALA A 220 -18.29 13.07 -0.88
N GLY A 221 -19.18 12.36 -1.58
CA GLY A 221 -19.90 12.87 -2.74
C GLY A 221 -18.96 13.47 -3.80
N PRO A 222 -19.16 14.72 -4.28
CA PRO A 222 -18.26 15.35 -5.23
C PRO A 222 -16.80 15.47 -4.75
N ARG A 223 -16.54 15.43 -3.45
CA ARG A 223 -15.17 15.48 -2.88
C ARG A 223 -14.45 14.14 -2.94
N ALA A 224 -15.11 13.06 -3.37
CA ALA A 224 -14.49 11.74 -3.48
C ALA A 224 -13.23 11.73 -4.38
N TRP A 225 -13.16 12.64 -5.36
CA TRP A 225 -11.98 12.80 -6.21
C TRP A 225 -10.70 13.14 -5.44
N LEU A 226 -10.81 13.85 -4.31
CA LEU A 226 -9.66 14.21 -3.47
C LEU A 226 -8.96 13.00 -2.85
N LEU A 227 -9.70 11.89 -2.67
CA LEU A 227 -9.23 10.68 -1.99
C LEU A 227 -8.12 9.96 -2.77
N VAL A 228 -7.95 10.23 -4.08
CA VAL A 228 -6.85 9.66 -4.87
C VAL A 228 -5.49 10.27 -4.53
N LEU A 229 -5.47 11.52 -4.03
CA LEU A 229 -4.23 12.26 -3.82
C LEU A 229 -3.33 11.63 -2.74
N PRO A 230 -3.83 11.21 -1.56
CA PRO A 230 -3.01 10.55 -0.55
C PRO A 230 -2.33 9.25 -1.01
N VAL A 231 -2.91 8.51 -1.96
CA VAL A 231 -2.33 7.25 -2.49
C VAL A 231 -1.54 7.43 -3.79
N SER A 232 -1.48 8.66 -4.31
CA SER A 232 -1.02 8.96 -5.66
C SER A 232 0.45 8.57 -5.92
N ALA A 233 1.33 8.63 -4.92
CA ALA A 233 2.75 8.30 -5.10
C ALA A 233 2.95 6.86 -5.61
N MET A 234 2.27 5.90 -4.97
CA MET A 234 2.32 4.49 -5.32
C MET A 234 1.54 4.20 -6.60
N VAL A 235 0.36 4.84 -6.76
CA VAL A 235 -0.49 4.67 -7.94
C VAL A 235 0.21 5.16 -9.21
N LEU A 236 0.87 6.32 -9.15
CA LEU A 236 1.58 6.89 -10.29
C LEU A 236 2.80 6.03 -10.66
N ASP A 237 3.65 5.65 -9.71
CA ASP A 237 4.83 4.84 -10.04
C ASP A 237 4.44 3.47 -10.60
N ALA A 238 3.60 2.71 -9.87
CA ALA A 238 3.18 1.39 -10.32
C ALA A 238 2.40 1.48 -11.64
N GLY A 239 1.40 2.37 -11.72
CA GLY A 239 0.57 2.54 -12.91
C GLY A 239 1.36 2.95 -14.16
N LEU A 240 2.23 3.96 -14.06
CA LEU A 240 3.03 4.42 -15.20
C LEU A 240 4.10 3.42 -15.61
N THR A 241 4.66 2.67 -14.66
CA THR A 241 5.58 1.56 -14.95
C THR A 241 4.87 0.47 -15.75
N LEU A 242 3.73 -0.02 -15.27
CA LEU A 242 2.96 -1.07 -15.95
C LEU A 242 2.42 -0.60 -17.31
N LEU A 243 1.96 0.64 -17.42
CA LEU A 243 1.55 1.25 -18.68
C LEU A 243 2.71 1.27 -19.69
N SER A 244 3.90 1.68 -19.25
CA SER A 244 5.08 1.72 -20.11
C SER A 244 5.51 0.32 -20.56
N ARG A 245 5.40 -0.70 -19.69
CA ARG A 245 5.66 -2.10 -20.06
C ARG A 245 4.65 -2.63 -21.07
N THR A 246 3.37 -2.33 -20.86
CA THR A 246 2.28 -2.71 -21.78
C THR A 246 2.48 -2.11 -23.16
N ARG A 247 2.84 -0.82 -23.25
CA ARG A 247 3.15 -0.15 -24.53
C ARG A 247 4.34 -0.77 -25.27
N ARG A 248 5.28 -1.39 -24.53
CA ARG A 248 6.42 -2.14 -25.09
C ARG A 248 6.13 -3.62 -25.29
N ARG A 249 4.87 -4.05 -25.16
CA ARG A 249 4.42 -5.46 -25.26
C ARG A 249 5.17 -6.40 -24.31
N GLN A 250 5.60 -5.89 -23.16
CA GLN A 250 6.25 -6.68 -22.13
C GLN A 250 5.20 -7.27 -21.18
N VAL A 251 5.47 -8.48 -20.71
CA VAL A 251 4.61 -9.18 -19.76
C VAL A 251 4.60 -8.45 -18.41
N VAL A 252 3.44 -7.95 -17.99
CA VAL A 252 3.29 -7.11 -16.78
C VAL A 252 3.36 -7.91 -15.47
N TRP A 253 2.96 -9.18 -15.48
CA TRP A 253 3.02 -10.06 -14.30
C TRP A 253 4.38 -10.74 -14.09
N ARG A 254 5.33 -10.54 -15.02
CA ARG A 254 6.68 -11.06 -14.87
C ARG A 254 7.49 -10.09 -14.02
N ALA A 255 8.17 -10.62 -12.99
CA ALA A 255 9.05 -9.84 -12.12
C ALA A 255 10.02 -8.95 -12.91
N HIS A 256 10.17 -7.69 -12.47
CA HIS A 256 10.97 -6.67 -13.13
C HIS A 256 11.51 -5.62 -12.16
N ARG A 257 12.51 -4.84 -12.61
CA ARG A 257 13.16 -3.77 -11.82
C ARG A 257 12.99 -2.37 -12.45
N GLU A 258 11.79 -2.09 -12.98
CA GLU A 258 11.51 -0.88 -13.77
C GLU A 258 10.70 0.20 -13.04
N HIS A 259 10.25 -0.04 -11.81
CA HIS A 259 9.61 1.00 -11.01
C HIS A 259 10.57 2.16 -10.78
N LEU A 260 10.04 3.37 -10.65
CA LEU A 260 10.86 4.58 -10.48
C LEU A 260 11.76 4.48 -9.26
N TYR A 261 11.24 3.93 -8.15
CA TYR A 261 12.05 3.70 -6.95
C TYR A 261 13.21 2.72 -7.22
N GLN A 262 12.96 1.62 -7.96
CA GLN A 262 13.99 0.62 -8.29
C GLN A 262 15.06 1.22 -9.19
N ARG A 263 14.64 2.06 -10.15
CA ARG A 263 15.55 2.80 -11.03
C ARG A 263 16.39 3.79 -10.25
N ALA A 264 15.82 4.51 -9.29
CA ALA A 264 16.57 5.41 -8.42
C ALA A 264 17.63 4.64 -7.60
N VAL A 265 17.27 3.49 -6.98
CA VAL A 265 18.25 2.66 -6.25
C VAL A 265 19.38 2.21 -7.17
N ALA A 266 19.06 1.77 -8.39
CA ALA A 266 20.06 1.36 -9.38
C ALA A 266 21.03 2.49 -9.79
N HIS A 267 20.64 3.75 -9.59
CA HIS A 267 21.46 4.94 -9.82
C HIS A 267 22.07 5.51 -8.53
N GLY A 268 22.21 4.69 -7.47
CA GLY A 268 22.92 5.04 -6.24
C GLY A 268 22.08 5.75 -5.18
N TRP A 269 20.77 5.88 -5.36
CA TRP A 269 19.91 6.45 -4.31
C TRP A 269 19.74 5.48 -3.14
N SER A 270 19.85 6.00 -1.92
CA SER A 270 19.60 5.22 -0.71
C SER A 270 18.10 4.97 -0.50
N HIS A 271 17.75 3.87 0.16
CA HIS A 271 16.37 3.59 0.58
C HIS A 271 15.75 4.74 1.38
N ALA A 272 16.55 5.41 2.21
CA ALA A 272 16.13 6.59 2.98
C ALA A 272 15.83 7.79 2.08
N GLY A 273 16.69 8.07 1.09
CA GLY A 273 16.46 9.15 0.12
C GLY A 273 15.18 8.94 -0.70
N ILE A 274 14.91 7.70 -1.10
CA ILE A 274 13.68 7.33 -1.82
C ILE A 274 12.46 7.50 -0.93
N CYS A 275 12.51 7.01 0.32
CA CYS A 275 11.40 7.21 1.26
C CYS A 275 11.11 8.71 1.47
N ALA A 276 12.14 9.54 1.61
CA ALA A 276 12.00 10.99 1.75
C ALA A 276 11.39 11.63 0.49
N LEU A 277 11.82 11.23 -0.70
CA LEU A 277 11.26 11.73 -1.96
C LEU A 277 9.76 11.41 -2.09
N TYR A 278 9.38 10.16 -1.85
CA TYR A 278 7.97 9.74 -1.93
C TYR A 278 7.14 10.35 -0.81
N ALA A 279 7.69 10.50 0.40
CA ALA A 279 7.04 11.21 1.49
C ALA A 279 6.82 12.69 1.14
N GLY A 280 7.79 13.36 0.52
CA GLY A 280 7.67 14.74 0.05
C GLY A 280 6.51 14.90 -0.94
N TRP A 281 6.42 14.00 -1.93
CA TRP A 281 5.28 13.94 -2.85
C TRP A 281 3.96 13.73 -2.10
N SER A 282 3.87 12.70 -1.24
CA SER A 282 2.64 12.35 -0.54
C SER A 282 2.17 13.47 0.38
N LEU A 283 3.07 14.15 1.09
CA LEU A 283 2.74 15.31 1.92
C LEU A 283 2.23 16.48 1.07
N ALA A 284 2.85 16.76 -0.08
CA ALA A 284 2.39 17.80 -1.00
C ALA A 284 1.00 17.47 -1.58
N ALA A 285 0.76 16.23 -1.98
CA ALA A 285 -0.52 15.76 -2.50
C ALA A 285 -1.63 15.82 -1.43
N ILE A 286 -1.31 15.43 -0.18
CA ILE A 286 -2.23 15.56 0.96
C ILE A 286 -2.52 17.04 1.26
N ALA A 287 -1.50 17.91 1.26
CA ALA A 287 -1.69 19.34 1.47
C ALA A 287 -2.60 19.96 0.39
N LEU A 288 -2.41 19.58 -0.88
CA LEU A 288 -3.29 19.98 -1.98
C LEU A 288 -4.73 19.49 -1.75
N ALA A 289 -4.91 18.22 -1.37
CA ALA A 289 -6.22 17.65 -1.09
C ALA A 289 -6.95 18.40 0.04
N LEU A 290 -6.25 18.69 1.13
CA LEU A 290 -6.80 19.44 2.28
C LEU A 290 -7.12 20.90 1.93
N TRP A 291 -6.30 21.53 1.09
CA TRP A 291 -6.58 22.87 0.60
C TRP A 291 -7.84 22.88 -0.29
N LEU A 292 -7.95 21.94 -1.25
CA LEU A 292 -9.12 21.78 -2.11
C LEU A 292 -10.39 21.42 -1.33
N ALA A 293 -10.28 20.65 -0.25
CA ALA A 293 -11.41 20.28 0.60
C ALA A 293 -12.12 21.50 1.23
N ARG A 294 -11.39 22.61 1.40
CA ARG A 294 -11.92 23.89 1.91
C ARG A 294 -12.50 24.80 0.81
N GLN A 295 -12.35 24.43 -0.46
CA GLN A 295 -12.90 25.17 -1.59
C GLN A 295 -14.29 24.64 -1.97
N ASP A 296 -14.88 25.26 -3.00
CA ASP A 296 -16.08 24.75 -3.65
C ASP A 296 -15.85 23.30 -4.13
N PRO A 297 -16.77 22.35 -3.85
CA PRO A 297 -16.65 20.97 -4.29
C PRO A 297 -16.37 20.78 -5.79
N ALA A 298 -16.79 21.73 -6.64
CA ALA A 298 -16.54 21.71 -8.09
C ALA A 298 -15.03 21.68 -8.43
N TRP A 299 -14.16 22.20 -7.55
CA TRP A 299 -12.71 22.15 -7.73
C TRP A 299 -12.08 20.79 -7.41
N SER A 300 -12.82 19.86 -6.81
CA SER A 300 -12.28 18.57 -6.36
C SER A 300 -11.74 17.75 -7.53
N LEU A 301 -12.50 17.62 -8.62
CA LEU A 301 -12.07 16.85 -9.79
C LEU A 301 -10.95 17.57 -10.57
N PRO A 302 -11.10 18.84 -11.02
CA PRO A 302 -10.04 19.53 -11.76
C PRO A 302 -8.74 19.64 -10.97
N GLY A 303 -8.83 19.94 -9.66
CA GLY A 303 -7.66 20.02 -8.79
C GLY A 303 -6.94 18.68 -8.62
N SER A 304 -7.69 17.58 -8.45
CA SER A 304 -7.11 16.23 -8.38
C SER A 304 -6.47 15.83 -9.70
N VAL A 305 -7.13 16.12 -10.83
CA VAL A 305 -6.57 15.87 -12.17
C VAL A 305 -5.28 16.67 -12.38
N ALA A 306 -5.26 17.95 -12.03
CA ALA A 306 -4.06 18.78 -12.12
C ALA A 306 -2.91 18.23 -11.28
N GLY A 307 -3.19 17.80 -10.04
CA GLY A 307 -2.20 17.16 -9.16
C GLY A 307 -1.64 15.86 -9.77
N LEU A 308 -2.50 15.00 -10.33
CA LEU A 308 -2.06 13.77 -11.00
C LEU A 308 -1.26 14.05 -12.27
N VAL A 309 -1.64 15.03 -13.08
CA VAL A 309 -0.89 15.45 -14.28
C VAL A 309 0.50 15.96 -13.89
N PHE A 310 0.59 16.79 -12.84
CA PHE A 310 1.88 17.22 -12.30
C PHE A 310 2.74 16.02 -11.88
N GLY A 311 2.12 14.99 -11.28
CA GLY A 311 2.79 13.76 -10.90
C GLY A 311 3.30 12.93 -12.07
N ILE A 312 2.52 12.87 -13.16
CA ILE A 312 2.96 12.22 -14.41
C ILE A 312 4.17 12.95 -15.01
N ILE A 313 4.17 14.29 -14.97
CA ILE A 313 5.29 15.11 -15.43
C ILE A 313 6.52 14.84 -14.55
N ALA A 314 6.37 14.91 -13.22
CA ALA A 314 7.45 14.65 -12.28
C ALA A 314 8.04 13.24 -12.45
N TYR A 315 7.19 12.21 -12.54
CA TYR A 315 7.61 10.84 -12.84
C TYR A 315 8.40 10.75 -14.16
N SER A 316 7.94 11.45 -15.19
CA SER A 316 8.60 11.44 -16.51
C SER A 316 9.97 12.12 -16.47
N LEU A 317 10.10 13.24 -15.75
CA LEU A 317 11.36 13.95 -15.57
C LEU A 317 12.36 13.13 -14.74
N LEU A 318 11.92 12.61 -13.60
CA LEU A 318 12.73 11.70 -12.78
C LEU A 318 13.12 10.44 -13.55
N GLY A 319 12.23 9.94 -14.40
CA GLY A 319 12.53 8.83 -15.29
C GLY A 319 13.60 9.15 -16.35
N ARG A 320 13.80 10.40 -16.74
CA ARG A 320 14.94 10.79 -17.60
C ARG A 320 16.24 10.84 -16.81
N ALA A 321 16.19 11.28 -15.55
CA ALA A 321 17.34 11.30 -14.65
C ALA A 321 17.78 9.91 -14.19
N TRP A 322 16.85 8.95 -14.10
CA TRP A 322 17.12 7.53 -13.82
C TRP A 322 16.67 6.65 -14.98
N PRO A 323 17.44 6.58 -16.08
CA PRO A 323 17.12 5.71 -17.21
C PRO A 323 16.87 4.26 -16.78
N ARG A 324 16.21 3.49 -17.65
CA ARG A 324 16.02 2.07 -17.35
C ARG A 324 17.36 1.35 -17.46
N PRO A 325 17.64 0.37 -16.59
CA PRO A 325 18.75 -0.53 -16.82
C PRO A 325 18.56 -1.22 -18.18
N PRO A 326 19.66 -1.54 -18.91
CA PRO A 326 19.56 -2.25 -20.16
C PRO A 326 18.73 -3.52 -19.96
N ALA A 327 17.85 -3.82 -20.93
CA ALA A 327 17.16 -5.10 -20.91
C ALA A 327 18.23 -6.19 -20.87
N THR A 328 18.22 -7.04 -19.84
CA THR A 328 19.06 -8.22 -19.81
C THR A 328 18.60 -9.15 -20.95
N GLY A 329 19.08 -8.89 -22.17
CA GLY A 329 19.38 -9.97 -23.10
C GLY A 329 20.44 -10.83 -22.41
N SER A 330 20.22 -12.15 -22.40
CA SER A 330 21.22 -13.19 -22.12
C SER A 330 22.53 -12.67 -21.52
N ALA A 331 22.71 -12.79 -20.20
CA ALA A 331 23.99 -12.49 -19.58
C ALA A 331 25.13 -13.14 -20.38
N PRO A 332 26.13 -12.39 -20.86
CA PRO A 332 27.34 -13.03 -21.36
C PRO A 332 27.96 -13.75 -20.16
N HIS A 333 28.18 -15.06 -20.33
CA HIS A 333 29.02 -15.83 -19.43
C HIS A 333 30.35 -15.10 -19.22
N GLY A 334 30.73 -14.95 -17.94
CA GLY A 334 32.09 -14.63 -17.54
C GLY A 334 32.37 -13.15 -17.34
N ILE A 335 32.30 -12.71 -16.08
CA ILE A 335 33.31 -11.80 -15.55
C ILE A 335 33.87 -12.46 -14.28
N PRO A 336 35.19 -12.68 -14.19
CA PRO A 336 35.81 -13.42 -13.10
C PRO A 336 35.79 -12.61 -11.80
N LYS A 337 35.60 -13.31 -10.69
CA LYS A 337 35.79 -12.77 -9.35
C LYS A 337 37.26 -12.36 -9.18
N ALA A 338 37.48 -11.09 -8.85
CA ALA A 338 38.65 -10.59 -8.15
C ALA A 338 38.17 -9.84 -6.91
#